data_AF-A0A9Q2PFE4-F1
#
_entry.id   AF-A0A9Q2PFE4-F1
#
_cell.length_a   1.000
_cell.length_b   1.000
_cell.length_c   1.000
_cell.angle_alpha   90.00
_cell.angle_beta   90.00
_cell.angle_gamma   90.00
#
_symmetry.space_group_name_H-M   'P 1'
#
loop_
_entity.id
_entity.type
_entity.pdbx_description
1 polymer ?
#
loop_
_entity_poly.entity_id
_entity_poly.type
_entity_poly.pdbx_seq_one_letter_code
_entity_poly.pdbx_strand_id
1 'polypeptide(L)'
;MLLKHVSAFLVTLLLSVLSLGGSVQSAAAERGIAFGLNGVADWSTQHPFIDVMKSGRRWIGHLPNQWGGVDFEDMMAEGVFDEHGWPVRMPDNVTKLESLILTDQSPDAIHLSGRYVVLYDGQGDLSVSGRARVATREPGSLVFSYSPGSGSVGIAISATNADDPIRNIRVIPEKHLETYLAGGVFNPDWLERIQKVQVIRFMDWMFTNGSPIETWADMPDTRDFSYGWRGVPLTVMIDLANSIQADPWFNIPHLADDDLVFRT
;
A
#
# COMPACT_ATOMS: atom_id res chain seq x y z
N MET A 1 52.37 -75.48 -4.14
CA MET A 1 51.40 -74.38 -4.03
C MET A 1 50.34 -74.62 -5.11
N LEU A 2 49.17 -75.17 -4.73
CA LEU A 2 47.86 -74.45 -4.64
C LEU A 2 47.47 -73.88 -6.04
N LEU A 3 46.35 -74.21 -6.71
CA LEU A 3 44.95 -74.44 -6.32
C LEU A 3 44.21 -75.05 -7.55
N LYS A 4 43.47 -76.17 -7.48
CA LYS A 4 41.97 -76.31 -7.39
C LYS A 4 41.17 -75.26 -8.19
N HIS A 5 40.52 -75.61 -9.31
CA HIS A 5 39.08 -75.95 -9.45
C HIS A 5 38.11 -75.00 -8.72
N VAL A 6 37.15 -74.39 -9.44
CA VAL A 6 35.70 -74.34 -9.14
C VAL A 6 34.95 -73.63 -10.30
N SER A 7 33.91 -74.30 -10.82
CA SER A 7 32.85 -73.74 -11.66
C SER A 7 31.84 -72.93 -10.84
N ALA A 8 31.15 -71.96 -11.46
CA ALA A 8 29.67 -71.82 -11.47
C ALA A 8 29.12 -70.37 -11.40
N PHE A 9 27.87 -70.27 -11.89
CA PHE A 9 26.79 -69.30 -11.60
C PHE A 9 26.64 -68.00 -12.42
N LEU A 10 25.77 -68.13 -13.43
CA LEU A 10 24.60 -67.31 -13.79
C LEU A 10 24.27 -66.10 -12.87
N VAL A 11 24.15 -64.89 -13.44
CA VAL A 11 23.16 -63.87 -13.01
C VAL A 11 22.72 -63.03 -14.21
N THR A 12 21.46 -63.19 -14.59
CA THR A 12 20.71 -62.29 -15.48
C THR A 12 20.24 -61.10 -14.65
N LEU A 13 20.65 -59.87 -14.99
CA LEU A 13 20.17 -58.66 -14.31
C LEU A 13 19.06 -58.00 -15.14
N LEU A 14 17.79 -58.19 -14.73
CA LEU A 14 16.67 -57.36 -15.16
C LEU A 14 16.76 -56.00 -14.45
N LEU A 15 16.94 -54.93 -15.22
CA LEU A 15 16.72 -53.55 -14.75
C LEU A 15 15.24 -53.20 -14.90
N SER A 16 14.47 -53.36 -13.83
CA SER A 16 13.14 -52.76 -13.70
C SER A 16 13.29 -51.30 -13.29
N VAL A 17 13.11 -50.38 -14.23
CA VAL A 17 12.93 -48.95 -13.93
C VAL A 17 11.50 -48.76 -13.41
N LEU A 18 11.34 -48.66 -12.09
CA LEU A 18 10.11 -48.11 -11.51
C LEU A 18 10.10 -46.61 -11.77
N SER A 19 9.29 -46.17 -12.73
CA SER A 19 8.88 -44.78 -12.83
C SER A 19 7.96 -44.47 -11.64
N LEU A 20 8.52 -43.88 -10.58
CA LEU A 20 7.76 -43.16 -9.57
C LEU A 20 7.17 -41.92 -10.27
N GLY A 21 6.00 -42.11 -10.87
CA GLY A 21 5.10 -41.02 -11.23
C GLY A 21 4.61 -40.37 -9.93
N GLY A 22 5.46 -39.55 -9.32
CA GLY A 22 5.03 -38.62 -8.30
C GLY A 22 4.12 -37.61 -8.98
N SER A 23 2.82 -37.81 -8.88
CA SER A 23 1.84 -36.77 -9.11
C SER A 23 2.22 -35.60 -8.18
N VAL A 24 2.75 -34.53 -8.75
CA VAL A 24 2.72 -33.22 -8.10
C VAL A 24 1.24 -32.86 -8.03
N GLN A 25 0.58 -33.34 -6.99
CA GLN A 25 -0.74 -32.87 -6.62
C GLN A 25 -0.55 -31.38 -6.34
N SER A 26 -0.97 -30.55 -7.30
CA SER A 26 -0.80 -29.11 -7.26
C SER A 26 -1.30 -28.58 -5.91
N ALA A 27 -0.45 -27.82 -5.22
CA ALA A 27 -0.82 -27.05 -4.04
C ALA A 27 -1.96 -26.04 -4.31
N ALA A 28 -2.41 -25.90 -5.56
CA ALA A 28 -3.60 -25.13 -5.92
C ALA A 28 -4.91 -25.69 -5.33
N ALA A 29 -4.96 -26.96 -4.92
CA ALA A 29 -6.22 -27.58 -4.48
C ALA A 29 -6.75 -27.10 -3.11
N GLU A 30 -6.00 -26.32 -2.32
CA GLU A 30 -6.47 -25.82 -1.00
C GLU A 30 -6.79 -24.31 -0.97
N ARG A 31 -6.48 -23.55 -2.01
CA ARG A 31 -6.82 -22.12 -2.07
C ARG A 31 -8.11 -22.00 -2.88
N GLY A 32 -9.25 -21.82 -2.20
CA GLY A 32 -10.58 -21.87 -2.84
C GLY A 32 -11.37 -20.55 -2.77
N ILE A 33 -10.76 -19.47 -2.28
CA ILE A 33 -11.46 -18.19 -2.11
C ILE A 33 -10.93 -17.20 -3.14
N ALA A 34 -11.87 -16.60 -3.88
CA ALA A 34 -11.66 -15.45 -4.74
C ALA A 34 -12.47 -14.28 -4.19
N PHE A 35 -11.88 -13.09 -4.09
CA PHE A 35 -12.62 -11.88 -3.76
C PHE A 35 -11.99 -10.62 -4.35
N GLY A 36 -12.78 -9.54 -4.39
CA GLY A 36 -12.29 -8.20 -4.72
C GLY A 36 -11.84 -7.45 -3.48
N LEU A 37 -10.70 -6.77 -3.55
CA LEU A 37 -10.29 -5.86 -2.50
C LEU A 37 -11.22 -4.65 -2.49
N ASN A 38 -11.46 -4.12 -1.29
CA ASN A 38 -12.20 -2.88 -1.11
C ASN A 38 -11.29 -1.68 -1.47
N GLY A 39 -11.89 -0.52 -1.71
CA GLY A 39 -11.15 0.73 -1.94
C GLY A 39 -10.22 1.10 -0.78
N VAL A 40 -9.14 1.78 -1.14
CA VAL A 40 -8.18 2.36 -0.20
C VAL A 40 -8.73 3.70 0.30
N ALA A 41 -8.97 3.81 1.60
CA ALA A 41 -9.49 5.00 2.24
C ALA A 41 -9.15 5.02 3.74
N ASP A 42 -9.17 6.21 4.34
CA ASP A 42 -8.79 6.42 5.74
C ASP A 42 -9.76 5.80 6.76
N TRP A 43 -10.99 5.50 6.34
CA TRP A 43 -12.01 4.79 7.12
C TRP A 43 -12.08 3.29 6.76
N SER A 44 -11.26 2.80 5.83
CA SER A 44 -11.28 1.40 5.41
C SER A 44 -10.83 0.48 6.55
N THR A 45 -11.40 -0.72 6.62
CA THR A 45 -11.07 -1.70 7.67
C THR A 45 -9.93 -2.64 7.29
N GLN A 46 -9.49 -2.65 6.01
CA GLN A 46 -8.52 -3.62 5.51
C GLN A 46 -7.06 -3.30 5.87
N HIS A 47 -6.68 -2.01 5.95
CA HIS A 47 -5.34 -1.54 6.34
C HIS A 47 -4.16 -2.29 5.67
N PRO A 48 -4.05 -2.25 4.34
CA PRO A 48 -3.18 -3.14 3.60
C PRO A 48 -1.71 -2.71 3.58
N PHE A 49 -1.43 -1.42 3.80
CA PHE A 49 -0.09 -0.84 3.72
C PHE A 49 0.52 -0.60 5.10
N ILE A 50 1.84 -0.74 5.22
CA ILE A 50 2.59 -0.33 6.41
C ILE A 50 2.56 1.19 6.54
N ASP A 51 2.76 1.90 5.43
CA ASP A 51 2.64 3.35 5.38
C ASP A 51 1.17 3.76 5.32
N VAL A 52 0.64 4.22 6.44
CA VAL A 52 -0.76 4.62 6.59
C VAL A 52 -1.07 5.86 5.75
N MET A 53 -0.07 6.68 5.43
CA MET A 53 -0.24 7.84 4.54
C MET A 53 -0.77 7.42 3.16
N LYS A 54 -0.42 6.21 2.69
CA LYS A 54 -0.91 5.65 1.42
C LYS A 54 -2.41 5.37 1.38
N SER A 55 -3.06 5.37 2.55
CA SER A 55 -4.53 5.28 2.67
C SER A 55 -5.18 6.62 2.99
N GLY A 56 -4.41 7.72 3.02
CA GLY A 56 -4.89 9.04 3.38
C GLY A 56 -5.91 9.59 2.39
N ARG A 57 -6.83 10.40 2.88
CA ARG A 57 -7.74 11.17 2.03
C ARG A 57 -6.97 12.21 1.23
N ARG A 58 -7.56 12.64 0.11
CA ARG A 58 -7.15 13.86 -0.59
C ARG A 58 -7.01 15.04 0.38
N TRP A 59 -6.04 15.91 0.12
CA TRP A 59 -5.79 17.09 0.94
C TRP A 59 -7.01 18.00 0.97
N ILE A 60 -7.33 18.49 2.16
CA ILE A 60 -8.43 19.42 2.41
C ILE A 60 -7.83 20.77 2.77
N GLY A 61 -8.24 21.83 2.06
CA GLY A 61 -7.86 23.20 2.39
C GLY A 61 -8.81 23.80 3.42
N HIS A 62 -8.28 24.15 4.58
CA HIS A 62 -9.05 24.76 5.67
C HIS A 62 -9.03 26.28 5.60
N LEU A 63 -10.21 26.89 5.39
CA LEU A 63 -10.39 28.32 5.56
C LEU A 63 -10.26 28.74 7.04
N PRO A 64 -9.97 30.02 7.34
CA PRO A 64 -9.87 30.49 8.71
C PRO A 64 -11.11 30.15 9.55
N ASN A 65 -10.91 29.51 10.71
CA ASN A 65 -11.96 29.07 11.63
C ASN A 65 -13.00 28.11 11.02
N GLN A 66 -12.64 27.39 9.95
CA GLN A 66 -13.54 26.49 9.25
C GLN A 66 -12.86 25.15 8.93
N TRP A 67 -13.63 24.07 9.06
CA TRP A 67 -13.20 22.77 8.55
C TRP A 67 -13.48 22.70 7.04
N GLY A 68 -12.45 22.44 6.24
CA GLY A 68 -12.54 22.53 4.79
C GLY A 68 -12.81 23.94 4.28
N GLY A 69 -13.38 24.01 3.08
CA GLY A 69 -13.71 25.25 2.39
C GLY A 69 -12.93 25.47 1.10
N VAL A 70 -11.90 24.66 0.84
CA VAL A 70 -11.25 24.55 -0.48
C VAL A 70 -11.05 23.09 -0.82
N ASP A 71 -11.58 22.68 -1.97
CA ASP A 71 -11.52 21.30 -2.45
C ASP A 71 -10.16 20.99 -3.10
N PHE A 72 -9.82 19.70 -3.13
CA PHE A 72 -8.53 19.23 -3.63
C PHE A 72 -8.32 19.56 -5.11
N GLU A 73 -9.37 19.41 -5.91
CA GLU A 73 -9.36 19.66 -7.35
C GLU A 73 -9.13 21.15 -7.67
N ASP A 74 -9.71 22.07 -6.89
CA ASP A 74 -9.48 23.51 -7.04
C ASP A 74 -8.02 23.86 -6.72
N MET A 75 -7.49 23.33 -5.60
CA MET A 75 -6.09 23.52 -5.24
C MET A 75 -5.13 22.92 -6.27
N MET A 76 -5.48 21.78 -6.87
CA MET A 76 -4.70 21.19 -7.96
C MET A 76 -4.70 22.07 -9.20
N ALA A 77 -5.86 22.63 -9.60
CA ALA A 77 -5.96 23.53 -10.74
C ALA A 77 -5.16 24.83 -10.54
N GLU A 78 -5.03 25.29 -9.29
CA GLU A 78 -4.16 26.41 -8.93
C GLU A 78 -2.67 26.03 -8.89
N GLY A 79 -2.32 24.74 -8.99
CA GLY A 79 -0.94 24.25 -8.97
C GLY A 79 -0.33 24.18 -7.57
N VAL A 80 -1.13 23.95 -6.53
CA VAL A 80 -0.69 23.86 -5.12
C VAL A 80 0.19 22.64 -4.86
N PHE A 81 0.10 21.60 -5.68
CA PHE A 81 0.79 20.33 -5.52
C PHE A 81 1.79 20.05 -6.64
N ASP A 82 2.78 19.20 -6.35
CA ASP A 82 3.64 18.58 -7.36
C ASP A 82 2.93 17.42 -8.11
N GLU A 83 3.65 16.75 -9.01
CA GLU A 83 3.17 15.60 -9.80
C GLU A 83 2.73 14.38 -8.97
N HIS A 84 3.12 14.34 -7.69
CA HIS A 84 2.80 13.27 -6.73
C HIS A 84 1.78 13.71 -5.67
N GLY A 85 1.24 14.93 -5.79
CA GLY A 85 0.23 15.46 -4.88
C GLY A 85 0.79 15.96 -3.54
N TRP A 86 2.09 16.23 -3.44
CA TRP A 86 2.68 16.89 -2.27
C TRP A 86 2.54 18.42 -2.37
N PRO A 87 2.14 19.11 -1.30
CA PRO A 87 2.00 20.57 -1.34
C PRO A 87 3.34 21.27 -1.52
N VAL A 88 3.47 22.11 -2.55
CA VAL A 88 4.67 22.92 -2.80
C VAL A 88 4.54 24.35 -2.28
N ARG A 89 3.32 24.78 -1.93
CA ARG A 89 3.02 26.05 -1.28
C ARG A 89 1.72 25.99 -0.49
N MET A 90 1.46 27.01 0.32
CA MET A 90 0.14 27.24 0.92
C MET A 90 -0.70 28.17 0.03
N PRO A 91 -1.99 27.86 -0.23
CA PRO A 91 -2.91 28.84 -0.82
C PRO A 91 -3.15 30.04 0.11
N ASP A 92 -3.30 31.25 -0.43
CA ASP A 92 -3.40 32.49 0.36
C ASP A 92 -4.61 32.53 1.31
N ASN A 93 -5.72 31.88 0.92
CA ASN A 93 -6.95 31.81 1.70
C ASN A 93 -7.01 30.60 2.64
N VAL A 94 -6.03 29.71 2.61
CA VAL A 94 -6.00 28.47 3.39
C VAL A 94 -5.04 28.60 4.57
N THR A 95 -5.53 28.27 5.76
CA THR A 95 -4.71 28.28 6.99
C THR A 95 -3.96 26.97 7.21
N LYS A 96 -4.45 25.87 6.63
CA LYS A 96 -3.93 24.53 6.85
C LYS A 96 -4.38 23.60 5.73
N LEU A 97 -3.47 22.78 5.22
CA LEU A 97 -3.79 21.62 4.39
C LEU A 97 -3.82 20.38 5.29
N GLU A 98 -4.86 19.56 5.21
CA GLU A 98 -4.99 18.35 6.05
C GLU A 98 -5.40 17.13 5.24
N SER A 99 -4.71 16.01 5.47
CA SER A 99 -5.08 14.69 4.95
C SER A 99 -5.42 13.80 6.13
N LEU A 100 -6.63 13.23 6.13
CA LEU A 100 -7.06 12.29 7.16
C LEU A 100 -6.54 10.90 6.83
N ILE A 101 -5.94 10.21 7.79
CA ILE A 101 -5.24 8.93 7.57
C ILE A 101 -5.89 7.75 8.30
N LEU A 102 -6.65 8.02 9.36
CA LEU A 102 -7.43 7.03 10.11
C LEU A 102 -8.69 7.72 10.62
N THR A 103 -9.88 7.28 10.20
CA THR A 103 -11.16 7.89 10.62
C THR A 103 -12.14 6.83 11.09
N ASP A 104 -12.76 7.07 12.26
CA ASP A 104 -13.84 6.26 12.85
C ASP A 104 -13.53 4.75 12.90
N GLN A 105 -12.26 4.41 13.12
CA GLN A 105 -11.82 3.03 13.23
C GLN A 105 -12.48 2.36 14.45
N SER A 106 -12.95 1.14 14.27
CA SER A 106 -13.61 0.38 15.35
C SER A 106 -12.70 0.32 16.59
N PRO A 107 -13.23 0.53 17.82
CA PRO A 107 -12.48 0.28 19.04
C PRO A 107 -11.83 -1.11 19.12
N ASP A 108 -12.39 -2.10 18.41
CA ASP A 108 -11.87 -3.47 18.33
C ASP A 108 -10.70 -3.65 17.35
N ALA A 109 -10.36 -2.62 16.56
CA ALA A 109 -9.22 -2.61 15.63
C ALA A 109 -7.88 -2.44 16.36
N ILE A 110 -7.66 -3.22 17.41
CA ILE A 110 -6.52 -3.12 18.34
C ILE A 110 -5.16 -3.24 17.63
N HIS A 111 -5.11 -3.85 16.44
CA HIS A 111 -3.89 -3.94 15.62
C HIS A 111 -3.38 -2.56 15.16
N LEU A 112 -4.23 -1.53 15.17
CA LEU A 112 -3.85 -0.15 14.87
C LEU A 112 -3.39 0.62 16.12
N SER A 113 -3.62 0.10 17.33
CA SER A 113 -3.23 0.79 18.56
C SER A 113 -1.71 0.80 18.71
N GLY A 114 -1.14 1.91 19.18
CA GLY A 114 0.29 2.00 19.49
C GLY A 114 0.92 3.32 19.10
N ARG A 115 2.24 3.30 18.97
CA ARG A 115 3.07 4.44 18.54
C ARG A 115 3.25 4.42 17.02
N TYR A 116 3.27 5.60 16.44
CA TYR A 116 3.47 5.85 15.03
C TYR A 116 4.62 6.83 14.84
N VAL A 117 5.53 6.48 13.95
CA VAL A 117 6.63 7.32 13.53
C VAL A 117 6.23 8.00 12.23
N VAL A 118 6.24 9.33 12.24
CA VAL A 118 6.08 10.15 11.04
C VAL A 118 7.45 10.60 10.58
N LEU A 119 7.76 10.35 9.32
CA LEU A 119 8.99 10.78 8.66
C LEU A 119 8.61 11.67 7.48
N TYR A 120 9.31 12.77 7.26
CA TYR A 120 9.06 13.66 6.14
C TYR A 120 10.35 14.39 5.74
N ASP A 121 10.41 14.79 4.48
CA ASP A 121 11.48 15.63 3.95
C ASP A 121 10.99 17.07 3.81
N GLY A 122 11.90 18.02 3.75
CA GLY A 122 11.60 19.44 3.55
C GLY A 122 11.39 20.24 4.84
N GLN A 123 11.06 21.53 4.66
CA GLN A 123 10.96 22.51 5.74
C GLN A 123 9.56 23.14 5.80
N GLY A 124 9.08 23.33 7.02
CA GLY A 124 7.79 23.96 7.30
C GLY A 124 7.18 23.44 8.60
N ASP A 125 5.88 23.66 8.75
CA ASP A 125 5.13 23.32 9.93
C ASP A 125 4.18 22.14 9.66
N LEU A 126 4.65 20.94 9.99
CA LEU A 126 3.84 19.72 9.98
C LEU A 126 3.32 19.40 11.39
N SER A 127 2.06 19.00 11.47
CA SER A 127 1.41 18.60 12.71
C SER A 127 0.51 17.38 12.51
N VAL A 128 0.17 16.72 13.63
CA VAL A 128 -0.82 15.63 13.66
C VAL A 128 -1.99 16.08 14.52
N SER A 129 -3.21 15.86 14.03
CA SER A 129 -4.44 16.33 14.64
C SER A 129 -5.34 15.19 15.14
N GLY A 130 -6.43 15.56 15.81
CA GLY A 130 -7.51 14.64 16.20
C GLY A 130 -7.16 13.69 17.36
N ARG A 131 -7.30 12.38 17.13
CA ARG A 131 -7.10 11.34 18.15
C ARG A 131 -5.64 11.11 18.52
N ALA A 132 -4.69 11.62 17.73
CA ALA A 132 -3.27 11.47 18.00
C ALA A 132 -2.85 12.20 19.29
N ARG A 133 -1.89 11.62 20.01
CA ARG A 133 -1.21 12.28 21.13
C ARG A 133 0.29 12.32 20.82
N VAL A 134 0.77 13.50 20.42
CA VAL A 134 2.17 13.69 20.03
C VAL A 134 3.05 13.56 21.27
N ALA A 135 4.07 12.70 21.17
CA ALA A 135 5.04 12.45 22.23
C ALA A 135 6.34 13.22 22.00
N THR A 136 6.86 13.20 20.78
CA THR A 136 8.15 13.80 20.43
C THR A 136 8.07 14.46 19.05
N ARG A 137 8.81 15.55 18.86
CA ARG A 137 9.00 16.23 17.57
C ARG A 137 10.48 16.54 17.39
N GLU A 138 11.00 16.21 16.23
CA GLU A 138 12.34 16.53 15.78
C GLU A 138 12.26 17.08 14.33
N PRO A 139 13.26 17.80 13.84
CA PRO A 139 13.31 18.15 12.42
C PRO A 139 13.20 16.89 11.55
N GLY A 140 12.23 16.86 10.62
CA GLY A 140 12.00 15.74 9.71
C GLY A 140 11.28 14.52 10.32
N SER A 141 10.95 14.54 11.62
CA SER A 141 10.18 13.45 12.22
C SER A 141 9.32 13.84 13.42
N LEU A 142 8.27 13.07 13.68
CA LEU A 142 7.56 13.15 14.95
C LEU A 142 7.02 11.77 15.33
N VAL A 143 6.73 11.59 16.61
CA VAL A 143 6.12 10.36 17.11
C VAL A 143 4.83 10.69 17.85
N PHE A 144 3.76 9.95 17.56
CA PHE A 144 2.49 10.06 18.26
C PHE A 144 1.97 8.70 18.70
N SER A 145 1.17 8.67 19.76
CA SER A 145 0.37 7.50 20.12
C SER A 145 -1.07 7.63 19.62
N TYR A 146 -1.65 6.49 19.27
CA TYR A 146 -3.01 6.38 18.75
C TYR A 146 -3.73 5.18 19.36
N SER A 147 -5.04 5.35 19.56
CA SER A 147 -5.97 4.27 19.88
C SER A 147 -7.26 4.43 19.07
N PRO A 148 -7.78 3.34 18.47
CA PRO A 148 -9.01 3.37 17.69
C PRO A 148 -10.23 3.93 18.42
N GLY A 149 -11.26 4.30 17.66
CA GLY A 149 -12.51 4.87 18.13
C GLY A 149 -12.97 6.07 17.29
N SER A 150 -14.11 6.65 17.65
CA SER A 150 -14.73 7.74 16.90
C SER A 150 -13.84 8.99 16.79
N GLY A 151 -13.84 9.61 15.62
CA GLY A 151 -12.99 10.72 15.24
C GLY A 151 -11.83 10.29 14.33
N SER A 152 -10.98 11.25 13.97
CA SER A 152 -9.93 11.04 12.97
C SER A 152 -8.53 11.29 13.51
N VAL A 153 -7.53 10.83 12.77
CA VAL A 153 -6.14 11.31 12.81
C VAL A 153 -5.87 12.00 11.47
N GLY A 154 -5.39 13.24 11.53
CA GLY A 154 -4.99 14.01 10.35
C GLY A 154 -3.51 14.34 10.38
N ILE A 155 -2.87 14.32 9.21
CA ILE A 155 -1.58 14.96 8.95
C ILE A 155 -1.87 16.33 8.37
N ALA A 156 -1.29 17.37 8.97
CA ALA A 156 -1.59 18.73 8.57
C ALA A 156 -0.33 19.58 8.38
N ILE A 157 -0.36 20.42 7.34
CA ILE A 157 0.69 21.38 7.01
C ILE A 157 0.09 22.78 7.10
N SER A 158 0.67 23.65 7.93
CA SER A 158 0.26 25.06 8.04
C SER A 158 1.23 26.03 7.39
N ALA A 159 2.46 25.58 7.13
CA ALA A 159 3.47 26.33 6.39
C ALA A 159 4.40 25.36 5.69
N THR A 160 4.89 25.72 4.51
CA THR A 160 5.95 24.98 3.81
C THR A 160 6.87 25.94 3.08
N ASN A 161 8.16 25.63 3.06
CA ASN A 161 9.16 26.41 2.34
C ASN A 161 9.08 26.09 0.84
N ALA A 162 8.87 27.09 -0.02
CA ALA A 162 8.74 26.88 -1.46
C ALA A 162 10.04 26.35 -2.12
N ASP A 163 11.21 26.63 -1.54
CA ASP A 163 12.50 26.14 -2.05
C ASP A 163 12.84 24.72 -1.57
N ASP A 164 12.19 24.27 -0.48
CA ASP A 164 12.35 22.92 0.07
C ASP A 164 11.03 22.45 0.72
N PRO A 165 10.01 22.13 -0.09
CA PRO A 165 8.67 21.88 0.41
C PRO A 165 8.56 20.56 1.16
N ILE A 166 7.60 20.51 2.09
CA ILE A 166 7.30 19.31 2.86
C ILE A 166 6.73 18.25 1.91
N ARG A 167 7.39 17.10 1.88
CA ARG A 167 7.04 15.99 0.98
C ARG A 167 7.45 14.66 1.57
N ASN A 168 7.12 13.58 0.87
CA ASN A 168 7.52 12.22 1.24
C ASN A 168 7.14 11.86 2.69
N ILE A 169 5.94 12.30 3.09
CA ILE A 169 5.41 12.03 4.43
C ILE A 169 5.06 10.56 4.50
N ARG A 170 5.61 9.88 5.50
CA ARG A 170 5.39 8.46 5.77
C ARG A 170 4.90 8.32 7.19
N VAL A 171 3.84 7.56 7.41
CA VAL A 171 3.25 7.36 8.74
C VAL A 171 3.26 5.88 9.07
N ILE A 172 4.26 5.47 9.84
CA ILE A 172 4.60 4.06 10.03
C ILE A 172 4.28 3.64 11.47
N PRO A 173 3.49 2.58 11.70
CA PRO A 173 3.40 1.96 13.03
C PRO A 173 4.81 1.57 13.51
N GLU A 174 5.20 1.97 14.71
CA GLU A 174 6.56 1.76 15.24
C GLU A 174 6.94 0.26 15.21
N LYS A 175 5.97 -0.64 15.45
CA LYS A 175 6.12 -2.10 15.33
C LYS A 175 6.48 -2.64 13.94
N HIS A 176 6.28 -1.85 12.88
CA HIS A 176 6.57 -2.22 11.49
C HIS A 176 7.65 -1.34 10.86
N LEU A 177 8.30 -0.46 11.65
CA LEU A 177 9.31 0.46 11.14
C LEU A 177 10.50 -0.28 10.51
N GLU A 178 11.02 -1.32 11.16
CA GLU A 178 12.12 -2.11 10.61
C GLU A 178 11.74 -2.80 9.29
N THR A 179 10.53 -3.39 9.23
CA THR A 179 10.01 -4.01 8.00
C THR A 179 9.88 -2.99 6.87
N TYR A 180 9.38 -1.79 7.18
CA TYR A 180 9.28 -0.70 6.20
C TYR A 180 10.66 -0.25 5.69
N LEU A 181 11.62 -0.04 6.58
CA LEU A 181 12.99 0.35 6.22
C LEU A 181 13.71 -0.73 5.41
N ALA A 182 13.34 -2.00 5.57
CA ALA A 182 13.81 -3.10 4.74
C ALA A 182 13.12 -3.21 3.36
N GLY A 183 12.23 -2.27 3.02
CA GLY A 183 11.50 -2.22 1.75
C GLY A 183 10.12 -2.88 1.79
N GLY A 184 9.61 -3.24 2.96
CA GLY A 184 8.27 -3.80 3.10
C GLY A 184 7.18 -2.77 2.80
N VAL A 185 6.22 -3.15 1.95
CA VAL A 185 5.10 -2.30 1.54
C VAL A 185 3.82 -2.65 2.32
N PHE A 186 3.52 -3.94 2.45
CA PHE A 186 2.26 -4.41 3.00
C PHE A 186 2.33 -4.68 4.49
N ASN A 187 1.23 -4.37 5.17
CA ASN A 187 1.05 -4.65 6.58
C ASN A 187 1.14 -6.18 6.83
N PRO A 188 2.13 -6.67 7.61
CA PRO A 188 2.28 -8.09 7.88
C PRO A 188 1.03 -8.74 8.51
N ASP A 189 0.34 -8.02 9.40
CA ASP A 189 -0.89 -8.50 10.05
C ASP A 189 -2.05 -8.68 9.06
N TRP A 190 -2.01 -7.95 7.94
CA TRP A 190 -3.00 -8.06 6.86
C TRP A 190 -2.62 -9.18 5.89
N LEU A 191 -1.35 -9.25 5.48
CA LEU A 191 -0.85 -10.33 4.61
C LEU A 191 -1.16 -11.71 5.20
N GLU A 192 -0.95 -11.90 6.51
CA GLU A 192 -1.25 -13.16 7.19
C GLU A 192 -2.72 -13.57 7.03
N ARG A 193 -3.65 -12.62 7.00
CA ARG A 193 -5.09 -12.87 6.85
C ARG A 193 -5.48 -13.28 5.44
N ILE A 194 -4.79 -12.75 4.42
CA ILE A 194 -5.16 -12.96 3.02
C ILE A 194 -4.26 -13.96 2.28
N GLN A 195 -3.23 -14.51 2.92
CA GLN A 195 -2.23 -15.40 2.30
C GLN A 195 -2.81 -16.66 1.63
N LYS A 196 -4.05 -17.06 1.98
CA LYS A 196 -4.72 -18.26 1.43
C LYS A 196 -5.66 -17.95 0.26
N VAL A 197 -5.74 -16.69 -0.17
CA VAL A 197 -6.57 -16.29 -1.30
C VAL A 197 -5.97 -16.83 -2.59
N GLN A 198 -6.83 -17.38 -3.44
CA GLN A 198 -6.42 -17.88 -4.75
C GLN A 198 -6.43 -16.76 -5.79
N VAL A 199 -7.51 -15.96 -5.83
CA VAL A 199 -7.70 -14.91 -6.83
C VAL A 199 -8.05 -13.60 -6.14
N ILE A 200 -7.32 -12.54 -6.46
CA ILE A 200 -7.62 -11.19 -5.99
C ILE A 200 -8.01 -10.31 -7.17
N ARG A 201 -9.21 -9.71 -7.08
CA ARG A 201 -9.65 -8.68 -8.03
C ARG A 201 -9.35 -7.28 -7.51
N PHE A 202 -8.72 -6.46 -8.36
CA PHE A 202 -8.21 -5.14 -8.01
C PHE A 202 -9.09 -3.95 -8.44
N MET A 203 -10.33 -4.18 -8.90
CA MET A 203 -11.23 -3.14 -9.43
C MET A 203 -11.23 -1.81 -8.62
N ASP A 204 -11.40 -1.88 -7.30
CA ASP A 204 -11.45 -0.68 -6.45
C ASP A 204 -10.07 -0.08 -6.17
N TRP A 205 -8.99 -0.85 -6.31
CA TRP A 205 -7.62 -0.32 -6.22
C TRP A 205 -7.22 0.37 -7.53
N MET A 206 -7.75 -0.10 -8.66
CA MET A 206 -7.52 0.47 -9.99
C MET A 206 -8.43 1.65 -10.33
N PHE A 207 -9.39 1.99 -9.46
CA PHE A 207 -10.41 3.02 -9.74
C PHE A 207 -11.09 2.80 -11.11
N THR A 208 -11.44 1.55 -11.44
CA THR A 208 -11.95 1.17 -12.77
C THR A 208 -13.21 1.92 -13.18
N ASN A 209 -14.14 2.13 -12.24
CA ASN A 209 -15.44 2.73 -12.53
C ASN A 209 -15.29 4.21 -12.89
N GLY A 210 -15.60 4.57 -14.14
CA GLY A 210 -15.45 5.95 -14.64
C GLY A 210 -13.99 6.41 -14.73
N SER A 211 -13.04 5.47 -14.86
CA SER A 211 -11.62 5.77 -14.92
C SER A 211 -11.29 6.72 -16.09
N PRO A 212 -10.58 7.84 -15.84
CA PRO A 212 -10.12 8.75 -16.88
C PRO A 212 -8.76 8.34 -17.48
N ILE A 213 -8.21 7.19 -17.09
CA ILE A 213 -6.89 6.74 -17.56
C ILE A 213 -7.00 6.34 -19.04
N GLU A 214 -6.22 7.00 -19.89
CA GLU A 214 -6.15 6.72 -21.33
C GLU A 214 -4.80 6.09 -21.70
N THR A 215 -3.70 6.59 -21.14
CA THR A 215 -2.33 6.21 -21.52
C THR A 215 -1.53 5.66 -20.33
N TRP A 216 -0.39 5.02 -20.61
CA TRP A 216 0.53 4.55 -19.56
C TRP A 216 1.02 5.68 -18.63
N ALA A 217 1.13 6.90 -19.12
CA ALA A 217 1.58 8.05 -18.34
C ALA A 217 0.54 8.52 -17.30
N ASP A 218 -0.73 8.16 -17.47
CA ASP A 218 -1.81 8.52 -16.56
C ASP A 218 -1.90 7.58 -15.34
N MET A 219 -1.14 6.47 -15.36
CA MET A 219 -1.16 5.46 -14.31
C MET A 219 -0.65 6.01 -12.96
N PRO A 220 -1.20 5.55 -11.82
CA PRO A 220 -0.72 5.95 -10.50
C PRO A 220 0.74 5.60 -10.25
N ASP A 221 1.43 6.43 -9.47
CA ASP A 221 2.85 6.28 -9.14
C ASP A 221 3.04 5.91 -7.66
N THR A 222 4.06 5.11 -7.35
CA THR A 222 4.36 4.71 -5.96
C THR A 222 4.74 5.89 -5.07
N ARG A 223 5.20 7.00 -5.66
CA ARG A 223 5.57 8.25 -5.00
C ARG A 223 4.36 9.13 -4.65
N ASP A 224 3.18 8.84 -5.20
CA ASP A 224 1.96 9.57 -4.89
C ASP A 224 1.71 9.64 -3.39
N PHE A 225 1.29 10.79 -2.89
CA PHE A 225 1.11 11.00 -1.45
C PHE A 225 0.12 9.99 -0.83
N SER A 226 -0.90 9.59 -1.59
CA SER A 226 -1.87 8.58 -1.21
C SER A 226 -2.43 7.84 -2.43
N TYR A 227 -2.64 6.53 -2.30
CA TYR A 227 -3.35 5.74 -3.30
C TYR A 227 -4.86 5.96 -3.26
N GLY A 228 -5.38 6.58 -2.19
CA GLY A 228 -6.77 7.07 -2.14
C GLY A 228 -7.04 8.26 -3.06
N TRP A 229 -6.00 8.89 -3.65
CA TRP A 229 -6.17 9.97 -4.62
C TRP A 229 -6.57 9.46 -6.00
N ARG A 230 -5.71 8.63 -6.62
CA ARG A 230 -5.86 8.19 -8.02
C ARG A 230 -5.69 6.69 -8.25
N GLY A 231 -5.61 5.88 -7.19
CA GLY A 231 -5.51 4.42 -7.26
C GLY A 231 -4.15 3.89 -6.83
N VAL A 232 -4.06 2.56 -6.74
CA VAL A 232 -2.84 1.84 -6.37
C VAL A 232 -2.03 1.54 -7.65
N PRO A 233 -0.71 1.78 -7.67
CA PRO A 233 0.13 1.47 -8.84
C PRO A 233 0.09 -0.02 -9.20
N LEU A 234 0.15 -0.31 -10.51
CA LEU A 234 0.14 -1.69 -11.03
C LEU A 234 1.25 -2.54 -10.42
N THR A 235 2.45 -1.98 -10.26
CA THR A 235 3.59 -2.66 -9.65
C THR A 235 3.30 -3.08 -8.21
N VAL A 236 2.63 -2.24 -7.42
CA VAL A 236 2.22 -2.59 -6.05
C VAL A 236 1.20 -3.73 -6.06
N MET A 237 0.25 -3.72 -6.99
CA MET A 237 -0.73 -4.82 -7.09
C MET A 237 -0.07 -6.15 -7.50
N ILE A 238 0.90 -6.11 -8.41
CA ILE A 238 1.73 -7.26 -8.80
C ILE A 238 2.53 -7.76 -7.60
N ASP A 239 3.15 -6.86 -6.84
CA ASP A 239 3.92 -7.21 -5.64
C ASP A 239 3.04 -7.90 -4.59
N LEU A 240 1.79 -7.46 -4.41
CA LEU A 240 0.84 -8.14 -3.54
C LEU A 240 0.56 -9.56 -4.03
N ALA A 241 0.17 -9.71 -5.30
CA ALA A 241 -0.18 -10.99 -5.90
C ALA A 241 0.99 -11.99 -5.79
N ASN A 242 2.21 -11.54 -6.06
CA ASN A 242 3.43 -12.32 -5.87
C ASN A 242 3.67 -12.70 -4.40
N SER A 243 3.49 -11.75 -3.48
CA SER A 243 3.74 -11.95 -2.04
C SER A 243 2.87 -13.05 -1.43
N ILE A 244 1.63 -13.18 -1.90
CA ILE A 244 0.70 -14.21 -1.41
C ILE A 244 0.53 -15.37 -2.39
N GLN A 245 1.18 -15.32 -3.56
CA GLN A 245 1.00 -16.27 -4.67
C GLN A 245 -0.47 -16.43 -5.09
N ALA A 246 -1.16 -15.31 -5.28
CA ALA A 246 -2.53 -15.28 -5.80
C ALA A 246 -2.53 -14.89 -7.29
N ASP A 247 -3.51 -15.37 -8.03
CA ASP A 247 -3.78 -14.96 -9.40
C ASP A 247 -4.43 -13.56 -9.38
N PRO A 248 -3.80 -12.54 -9.99
CA PRO A 248 -4.38 -11.20 -10.05
C PRO A 248 -5.46 -11.12 -11.13
N TRP A 249 -6.55 -10.42 -10.81
CA TRP A 249 -7.53 -9.95 -11.79
C TRP A 249 -7.47 -8.43 -11.89
N PHE A 250 -6.81 -7.97 -12.96
CA PHE A 250 -6.75 -6.57 -13.37
C PHE A 250 -7.91 -6.16 -14.27
N ASN A 251 -8.36 -4.93 -14.09
CA ASN A 251 -9.47 -4.34 -14.83
C ASN A 251 -8.95 -3.20 -15.70
N ILE A 252 -8.78 -3.46 -17.00
CA ILE A 252 -8.28 -2.48 -17.96
C ILE A 252 -9.30 -1.32 -18.11
N PRO A 253 -8.87 -0.04 -18.02
CA PRO A 253 -9.74 1.11 -18.26
C PRO A 253 -10.37 1.10 -19.65
N HIS A 254 -11.62 1.55 -19.73
CA HIS A 254 -12.38 1.58 -20.99
C HIS A 254 -11.85 2.58 -22.05
N LEU A 255 -11.05 3.57 -21.63
CA LEU A 255 -10.43 4.56 -22.52
C LEU A 255 -8.97 4.20 -22.87
N ALA A 256 -8.48 3.05 -22.39
CA ALA A 256 -7.08 2.66 -22.57
C ALA A 256 -6.70 2.59 -24.06
N ASP A 257 -5.57 3.21 -24.41
CA ASP A 257 -4.94 3.05 -25.71
C ASP A 257 -4.24 1.69 -25.85
N ASP A 258 -3.80 1.37 -27.07
CA ASP A 258 -3.17 0.10 -27.37
C ASP A 258 -1.86 -0.10 -26.56
N ASP A 259 -1.06 0.96 -26.33
CA ASP A 259 0.20 0.84 -25.57
C ASP A 259 -0.06 0.50 -24.10
N LEU A 260 -1.08 1.12 -23.48
CA LEU A 260 -1.52 0.79 -22.13
C LEU A 260 -1.97 -0.67 -22.06
N VAL A 261 -2.81 -1.13 -23.00
CA VAL A 261 -3.28 -2.53 -23.06
C VAL A 261 -2.13 -3.52 -23.22
N PHE A 262 -1.11 -3.21 -24.03
CA PHE A 262 0.03 -4.11 -24.26
C PHE A 262 0.98 -4.23 -23.06
N ARG A 263 1.01 -3.23 -22.17
CA ARG A 263 1.92 -3.19 -21.01
C ARG A 263 1.31 -3.73 -19.72
N THR A 264 -0.02 -3.75 -19.62
CA THR A 264 -0.78 -4.30 -18.49
C THR A 264 -0.95 -5.80 -18.59
#